data_AF-A0AAW2MT49-F1
#
_entry.id   AF-A0AAW2MT49-F1
#
_cell.length_a   1.000
_cell.length_b   1.000
_cell.length_c   1.000
_cell.angle_alpha   90.00
_cell.angle_beta   90.00
_cell.angle_gamma   90.00
#
_symmetry.space_group_name_H-M   'P 1'
#
loop_
_entity.id
_entity.type
_entity.pdbx_description
1 polymer ?
#
loop_
_entity_poly.entity_id
_entity_poly.type
_entity_poly.pdbx_seq_one_letter_code
_entity_poly.pdbx_strand_id
1 'polypeptide(L)'
;MAATGEPNDLSSEMELDAFRRLFPIRFHERHLLESIRPDGRALGRARDTTLMLGAVASANGSALAKIGCTTMLAAIKMEVMTPTAEAPDEGCIAIDFHMPPICSPLVRPGRPAEVAPVISKQLSDTILSSGMINLKELCLVSGKAAWMAYLDIYCLDADGALFDAALLSAVAAFSHLQIPVVSLNDDGRIVLIPDDNSGAMKEKEPVNKEKIKLKLNNLPFSLTCVLHKNYILADPTSEEESIMETFLTVVLDSSFQLVSLNKPGGPGLAHTSAIQDCITLTRQRVKEVQKILQEAISDMEVD
;
A
#
# COMPACT_ATOMS: atom_id res chain seq x y z
N MET A 1 22.88 48.17 -22.05
CA MET A 1 23.82 47.21 -21.45
C MET A 1 23.09 45.88 -21.37
N ALA A 2 23.62 44.90 -22.08
CA ALA A 2 22.97 43.62 -22.37
C ALA A 2 22.78 42.79 -21.10
N ALA A 3 21.64 42.11 -21.02
CA ALA A 3 21.38 41.03 -20.09
C ALA A 3 22.36 39.89 -20.37
N THR A 4 23.22 39.58 -19.39
CA THR A 4 24.07 38.39 -19.38
C THR A 4 23.23 37.20 -18.96
N GLY A 5 22.60 36.54 -19.93
CA GLY A 5 22.15 35.15 -19.76
C GLY A 5 23.36 34.24 -19.91
N GLU A 6 23.78 33.59 -18.82
CA GLU A 6 24.72 32.48 -18.90
C GLU A 6 24.07 31.36 -19.73
N PRO A 7 24.80 30.77 -20.70
CA PRO A 7 24.29 29.60 -21.40
C PRO A 7 24.28 28.44 -20.40
N ASN A 8 23.10 27.88 -20.13
CA ASN A 8 22.98 26.64 -19.34
C ASN A 8 23.99 25.60 -19.87
N ASP A 9 24.77 25.06 -18.95
CA ASP A 9 25.93 24.21 -19.20
C ASP A 9 25.50 22.78 -19.57
N LEU A 10 24.79 22.62 -20.69
CA LEU A 10 24.22 21.32 -21.11
C LEU A 10 25.26 20.21 -21.25
N SER A 11 26.53 20.55 -21.52
CA SER A 11 27.61 19.57 -21.62
C SER A 11 27.95 18.91 -20.29
N SER A 12 27.93 19.67 -19.19
CA SER A 12 28.24 19.10 -17.87
C SER A 12 27.07 18.26 -17.34
N GLU A 13 25.82 18.66 -17.61
CA GLU A 13 24.64 17.83 -17.34
C GLU A 13 24.68 16.51 -18.14
N MET A 14 25.02 16.55 -19.43
CA MET A 14 25.15 15.35 -20.26
C MET A 14 26.27 14.42 -19.78
N GLU A 15 27.39 14.96 -19.31
CA GLU A 15 28.48 14.17 -18.74
C GLU A 15 28.08 13.51 -17.41
N LEU A 16 27.31 14.21 -16.57
CA LEU A 16 26.79 13.66 -15.31
C LEU A 16 25.78 12.54 -15.56
N ASP A 17 24.86 12.74 -16.51
CA ASP A 17 23.89 11.72 -16.92
C ASP A 17 24.56 10.49 -17.55
N ALA A 18 25.59 10.72 -18.36
CA ALA A 18 26.41 9.64 -18.90
C ALA A 18 27.13 8.89 -17.77
N PHE A 19 27.69 9.60 -16.79
CA PHE A 19 28.37 8.99 -15.65
C PHE A 19 27.40 8.18 -14.76
N ARG A 20 26.19 8.71 -14.50
CA ARG A 20 25.12 8.01 -13.76
C ARG A 20 24.74 6.70 -14.43
N ARG A 21 24.60 6.69 -15.76
CA ARG A 21 24.26 5.48 -16.54
C ARG A 21 25.42 4.49 -16.65
N LEU A 22 26.65 4.98 -16.84
CA LEU A 22 27.83 4.12 -17.02
C LEU A 22 28.35 3.52 -15.71
N PHE A 23 28.28 4.28 -14.62
CA PHE A 23 28.81 3.89 -13.31
C PHE A 23 27.81 4.18 -12.17
N PRO A 24 26.63 3.53 -12.17
CA PRO A 24 25.55 3.82 -11.24
C PRO A 24 25.97 3.63 -9.77
N ILE A 25 26.63 2.51 -9.43
CA ILE A 25 27.11 2.25 -8.06
C ILE A 25 28.02 3.38 -7.57
N ARG A 26 29.03 3.77 -8.37
CA ARG A 26 29.98 4.82 -7.99
C ARG A 26 29.33 6.18 -7.87
N PHE A 27 28.33 6.47 -8.71
CA PHE A 27 27.56 7.70 -8.64
C PHE A 27 26.80 7.79 -7.31
N HIS A 28 26.05 6.75 -6.94
CA HIS A 28 25.33 6.74 -5.66
C HIS A 28 26.29 6.75 -4.46
N GLU A 29 27.38 5.98 -4.50
CA GLU A 29 28.38 5.97 -3.41
C GLU A 29 28.99 7.35 -3.14
N ARG A 30 29.22 8.18 -4.17
CA ARG A 30 29.71 9.55 -3.97
C ARG A 30 28.73 10.40 -3.18
N HIS A 31 27.44 10.31 -3.48
CA HIS A 31 26.39 11.04 -2.75
C HIS A 31 26.24 10.51 -1.32
N LEU A 32 26.33 9.19 -1.13
CA LEU A 32 26.28 8.58 0.20
C LEU A 32 27.43 9.03 1.11
N LEU A 33 28.63 9.26 0.56
CA LEU A 33 29.75 9.82 1.33
C LEU A 33 29.46 11.23 1.88
N GLU A 34 28.68 12.01 1.15
CA GLU A 34 28.22 13.34 1.57
C GLU A 34 26.92 13.28 2.42
N SER A 35 26.42 12.08 2.73
CA SER A 35 25.16 11.83 3.45
C SER A 35 23.92 12.45 2.79
N ILE A 36 23.96 12.61 1.47
CA ILE A 36 22.90 13.18 0.64
C ILE A 36 22.49 12.13 -0.40
N ARG A 37 21.22 12.09 -0.78
CA ARG A 37 20.74 11.28 -1.90
C ARG A 37 20.78 12.07 -3.21
N PRO A 38 20.79 11.43 -4.39
CA PRO A 38 20.73 12.13 -5.67
C PRO A 38 19.56 13.14 -5.78
N ASP A 39 18.44 12.88 -5.09
CA ASP A 39 17.28 13.76 -5.02
C ASP A 39 17.41 14.93 -4.01
N GLY A 40 18.56 15.07 -3.35
CA GLY A 40 18.79 16.06 -2.29
C GLY A 40 18.20 15.69 -0.91
N ARG A 41 17.58 14.52 -0.78
CA ARG A 41 17.00 14.04 0.48
C ARG A 41 18.05 13.49 1.44
N ALA A 42 17.78 13.58 2.74
CA ALA A 42 18.54 12.88 3.77
C ALA A 42 18.30 11.36 3.69
N LEU A 43 19.27 10.57 4.16
CA LEU A 43 19.25 9.10 4.08
C LEU A 43 18.00 8.48 4.73
N GLY A 44 17.54 9.02 5.85
CA GLY A 44 16.38 8.52 6.59
C GLY A 44 15.02 9.09 6.19
N ARG A 45 14.96 9.99 5.19
CA ARG A 45 13.71 10.69 4.82
C ARG A 45 13.02 10.02 3.63
N ALA A 46 11.78 9.58 3.85
CA ALA A 46 10.91 9.05 2.80
C ALA A 46 10.42 10.16 1.85
N ARG A 47 9.92 9.76 0.67
CA ARG A 47 9.33 10.67 -0.31
C ARG A 47 8.03 11.26 0.21
N ASP A 48 7.67 12.39 -0.38
CA ASP A 48 6.39 13.03 -0.09
C ASP A 48 5.25 12.07 -0.40
N THR A 49 4.27 12.01 0.50
CA THR A 49 3.19 11.03 0.42
C THR A 49 1.87 11.75 0.39
N THR A 50 1.06 11.37 -0.59
CA THR A 50 -0.28 11.89 -0.80
C THR A 50 -1.24 10.72 -0.83
N LEU A 51 -2.39 10.90 -0.20
CA LEU A 51 -3.41 9.88 -0.09
C LEU A 51 -4.75 10.50 -0.43
N MET A 52 -5.48 9.86 -1.32
CA MET A 52 -6.83 10.26 -1.70
C MET A 52 -7.76 9.07 -1.53
N LEU A 53 -8.72 9.19 -0.62
CA LEU A 53 -9.74 8.18 -0.38
C LEU A 53 -10.89 8.33 -1.40
N GLY A 54 -11.61 7.25 -1.68
CA GLY A 54 -12.78 7.30 -2.57
C GLY A 54 -12.48 7.53 -4.05
N ALA A 55 -11.26 7.18 -4.51
CA ALA A 55 -10.84 7.41 -5.89
C ALA A 55 -11.70 6.69 -6.94
N VAL A 56 -12.36 5.58 -6.57
CA VAL A 56 -13.24 4.78 -7.44
C VAL A 56 -14.64 4.74 -6.84
N ALA A 57 -15.57 5.46 -7.46
CA ALA A 57 -16.96 5.57 -6.99
C ALA A 57 -17.76 4.25 -7.10
N SER A 58 -17.39 3.35 -8.01
CA SER A 58 -18.06 2.06 -8.19
C SER A 58 -17.65 0.99 -7.18
N ALA A 59 -16.59 1.23 -6.40
CA ALA A 59 -16.08 0.30 -5.40
C ALA A 59 -16.68 0.63 -4.02
N ASN A 60 -16.82 -0.38 -3.16
CA ASN A 60 -17.31 -0.21 -1.79
C ASN A 60 -16.29 0.50 -0.88
N GLY A 61 -15.02 0.37 -1.21
CA GLY A 61 -13.90 1.11 -0.62
C GLY A 61 -12.83 1.31 -1.68
N SER A 62 -12.16 2.44 -1.69
CA SER A 62 -11.08 2.73 -2.64
C SER A 62 -10.15 3.78 -2.09
N ALA A 63 -8.90 3.72 -2.52
CA ALA A 63 -7.89 4.71 -2.19
C ALA A 63 -6.81 4.78 -3.27
N LEU A 64 -6.34 5.98 -3.56
CA LEU A 64 -5.17 6.25 -4.37
C LEU A 64 -4.06 6.73 -3.44
N ALA A 65 -2.99 5.94 -3.31
CA ALA A 65 -1.81 6.31 -2.55
C ALA A 65 -0.66 6.62 -3.50
N LYS A 66 0.04 7.71 -3.24
CA LYS A 66 1.21 8.12 -4.01
C LYS A 66 2.37 8.47 -3.07
N ILE A 67 3.48 7.77 -3.23
CA ILE A 67 4.74 7.98 -2.51
C ILE A 67 5.78 8.42 -3.54
N GLY A 68 6.05 9.72 -3.60
CA GLY A 68 6.84 10.31 -4.68
C GLY A 68 6.18 10.07 -6.04
N CYS A 69 6.84 9.30 -6.91
CA CYS A 69 6.27 8.88 -8.20
C CYS A 69 5.48 7.56 -8.09
N THR A 70 5.83 6.68 -7.15
CA THR A 70 5.14 5.38 -6.97
C THR A 70 3.67 5.61 -6.64
N THR A 71 2.78 5.20 -7.53
CA THR A 71 1.34 5.45 -7.44
C THR A 71 0.59 4.13 -7.48
N MET A 72 -0.24 3.89 -6.47
CA MET A 72 -1.02 2.66 -6.27
C MET A 72 -2.50 3.00 -6.11
N LEU A 73 -3.36 2.27 -6.81
CA LEU A 73 -4.81 2.36 -6.69
C LEU A 73 -5.34 1.07 -6.06
N ALA A 74 -5.92 1.17 -4.88
CA ALA A 74 -6.60 0.08 -4.21
C ALA A 74 -8.12 0.24 -4.36
N ALA A 75 -8.80 -0.86 -4.70
CA ALA A 75 -10.26 -0.92 -4.75
C ALA A 75 -10.75 -2.18 -4.04
N ILE A 76 -11.82 -2.04 -3.27
CA ILE A 76 -12.45 -3.12 -2.53
C ILE A 76 -13.86 -3.31 -3.06
N LYS A 77 -14.16 -4.54 -3.45
CA LYS A 77 -15.49 -4.98 -3.83
C LYS A 77 -15.98 -6.04 -2.85
N MET A 78 -17.21 -5.88 -2.38
CA MET A 78 -17.84 -6.79 -1.43
C MET A 78 -18.84 -7.70 -2.13
N GLU A 79 -18.71 -9.01 -1.92
CA GLU A 79 -19.66 -10.00 -2.42
C GLU A 79 -20.09 -10.95 -1.29
N VAL A 80 -21.30 -11.51 -1.38
CA VAL A 80 -21.78 -12.48 -0.39
C VAL A 80 -21.37 -13.87 -0.85
N MET A 81 -20.63 -14.59 -0.01
CA MET A 81 -20.21 -15.96 -0.26
C MET A 81 -20.68 -16.90 0.84
N THR A 82 -20.73 -18.20 0.55
CA THR A 82 -20.88 -19.23 1.58
C THR A 82 -19.52 -19.44 2.26
N PRO A 83 -19.40 -19.28 3.59
CA PRO A 83 -18.15 -19.48 4.30
C PRO A 83 -17.68 -20.94 4.21
N THR A 84 -16.39 -21.18 4.45
CA THR A 84 -15.84 -22.53 4.47
C THR A 84 -16.34 -23.32 5.68
N ALA A 85 -16.43 -24.65 5.55
CA ALA A 85 -16.89 -25.50 6.64
C ALA A 85 -15.97 -25.49 7.87
N GLU A 86 -14.71 -25.08 7.70
CA GLU A 86 -13.72 -24.99 8.78
C GLU A 86 -13.92 -23.76 9.67
N ALA A 87 -14.39 -22.64 9.10
CA ALA A 87 -14.63 -21.39 9.80
C ALA A 87 -16.00 -20.80 9.38
N PRO A 88 -17.12 -21.36 9.88
CA PRO A 88 -18.46 -20.92 9.49
C PRO A 88 -18.83 -19.52 9.99
N ASP A 89 -18.11 -19.02 11.00
CA ASP A 89 -18.36 -17.75 11.68
C ASP A 89 -17.49 -16.59 11.18
N GLU A 90 -16.70 -16.81 10.11
CA GLU A 90 -15.73 -15.83 9.61
C GLU A 90 -15.99 -15.49 8.14
N GLY A 91 -15.86 -14.19 7.81
CA GLY A 91 -15.74 -13.74 6.43
C GLY A 91 -14.36 -14.01 5.85
N CYS A 92 -14.22 -13.78 4.55
CA CYS A 92 -12.97 -14.01 3.84
C CYS A 92 -12.51 -12.74 3.12
N ILE A 93 -11.20 -12.61 2.95
CA ILE A 93 -10.56 -11.50 2.24
C ILE A 93 -9.64 -12.12 1.19
N ALA A 94 -9.86 -11.79 -0.08
CA ALA A 94 -8.92 -12.06 -1.15
C ALA A 94 -8.18 -10.78 -1.50
N ILE A 95 -6.86 -10.87 -1.59
CA ILE A 95 -5.99 -9.74 -1.89
C ILE A 95 -5.18 -10.09 -3.12
N ASP A 96 -5.42 -9.36 -4.20
CA ASP A 96 -4.75 -9.52 -5.47
C ASP A 96 -3.98 -8.24 -5.84
N PHE A 97 -2.69 -8.41 -6.12
CA PHE A 97 -1.83 -7.33 -6.56
C PHE A 97 -1.58 -7.44 -8.07
N HIS A 98 -2.00 -6.41 -8.80
CA HIS A 98 -1.87 -6.29 -10.25
C HIS A 98 -0.81 -5.27 -10.62
N MET A 99 0.14 -5.73 -11.44
CA MET A 99 1.18 -4.89 -12.01
C MET A 99 0.96 -4.81 -13.53
N PRO A 100 0.16 -3.84 -14.03
CA PRO A 100 -0.06 -3.65 -15.46
C PRO A 100 1.19 -3.10 -16.17
N PRO A 101 1.36 -3.34 -17.49
CA PRO A 101 2.56 -2.88 -18.23
C PRO A 101 2.79 -1.36 -18.25
N ILE A 102 1.80 -0.55 -17.87
CA ILE A 102 1.92 0.91 -17.76
C ILE A 102 2.85 1.34 -16.63
N CYS A 103 2.97 0.54 -15.56
CA CYS A 103 3.67 0.95 -14.36
C CYS A 103 5.19 0.88 -14.46
N SER A 104 5.73 0.00 -15.30
CA SER A 104 7.16 -0.18 -15.45
C SER A 104 7.51 -0.82 -16.79
N PRO A 105 8.58 -0.36 -17.46
CA PRO A 105 9.07 -1.00 -18.68
C PRO A 105 9.55 -2.44 -18.48
N LEU A 106 9.78 -2.86 -17.22
CA LEU A 106 10.17 -4.23 -16.89
C LEU A 106 9.00 -5.22 -17.04
N VAL A 107 7.77 -4.72 -16.97
CA VAL A 107 6.56 -5.53 -17.01
C VAL A 107 6.10 -5.69 -18.45
N ARG A 108 6.20 -6.92 -18.97
CA ARG A 108 5.78 -7.22 -20.34
C ARG A 108 4.31 -7.64 -20.38
N PRO A 109 3.52 -7.17 -21.36
CA PRO A 109 2.18 -7.68 -21.58
C PRO A 109 2.17 -9.22 -21.73
N GLY A 110 1.28 -9.89 -21.00
CA GLY A 110 1.05 -11.33 -21.10
C GLY A 110 1.85 -12.21 -20.12
N ARG A 111 2.93 -11.72 -19.51
CA ARG A 111 3.61 -12.40 -18.39
C ARG A 111 3.38 -11.59 -17.11
N PRO A 112 2.77 -12.17 -16.06
CA PRO A 112 2.66 -11.48 -14.78
C PRO A 112 4.06 -11.22 -14.22
N ALA A 113 4.24 -10.04 -13.62
CA ALA A 113 5.49 -9.70 -12.94
C ALA A 113 5.74 -10.68 -11.79
N GLU A 114 6.97 -11.18 -11.64
CA GLU A 114 7.31 -12.16 -10.59
C GLU A 114 7.15 -11.57 -9.17
N VAL A 115 7.29 -10.25 -9.05
CA VAL A 115 7.14 -9.52 -7.79
C VAL A 115 5.67 -9.43 -7.34
N ALA A 116 4.72 -9.47 -8.28
CA ALA A 116 3.30 -9.29 -7.99
C ALA A 116 2.73 -10.34 -7.01
N PRO A 117 2.86 -11.67 -7.24
CA PRO A 117 2.35 -12.66 -6.31
C PRO A 117 3.08 -12.63 -4.95
N VAL A 118 4.36 -12.23 -4.92
CA VAL A 118 5.13 -12.09 -3.66
C VAL A 118 4.54 -10.97 -2.81
N ILE A 119 4.28 -9.80 -3.41
CA ILE A 119 3.64 -8.67 -2.71
C ILE A 119 2.23 -9.05 -2.28
N SER A 120 1.43 -9.70 -3.15
CA SER A 120 0.08 -10.17 -2.80
C SER A 120 0.08 -11.05 -1.55
N LYS A 121 0.98 -12.03 -1.52
CA LYS A 121 1.10 -12.95 -0.38
C LYS A 121 1.57 -12.22 0.87
N GLN A 122 2.60 -11.37 0.75
CA GLN A 122 3.13 -10.61 1.87
C GLN A 122 2.08 -9.64 2.46
N LEU A 123 1.25 -9.01 1.62
CA LEU A 123 0.14 -8.17 2.06
C LEU A 123 -0.92 -8.98 2.79
N SER A 124 -1.30 -10.14 2.24
CA SER A 124 -2.27 -11.02 2.88
C SER A 124 -1.80 -11.48 4.27
N ASP A 125 -0.55 -11.89 4.39
CA ASP A 125 0.03 -12.32 5.67
C ASP A 125 0.12 -11.14 6.66
N THR A 126 0.45 -9.94 6.18
CA THR A 126 0.56 -8.74 7.02
C THR A 126 -0.80 -8.26 7.54
N ILE A 127 -1.81 -8.21 6.68
CA ILE A 127 -3.16 -7.79 7.05
C ILE A 127 -3.80 -8.79 8.02
N LEU A 128 -3.65 -10.09 7.76
CA LEU A 128 -4.17 -11.15 8.65
C LEU A 128 -3.43 -11.18 9.99
N SER A 129 -2.10 -11.06 10.01
CA SER A 129 -1.30 -11.09 11.25
C SER A 129 -1.47 -9.84 12.10
N SER A 130 -1.71 -8.67 11.49
CA SER A 130 -1.97 -7.42 12.23
C SER A 130 -3.30 -7.43 13.00
N GLY A 131 -4.24 -8.31 12.63
CA GLY A 131 -5.58 -8.30 13.20
C GLY A 131 -6.36 -7.02 12.89
N MET A 132 -6.03 -6.35 11.77
CA MET A 132 -6.64 -5.09 11.36
C MET A 132 -8.16 -5.20 11.21
N ILE A 133 -8.64 -6.33 10.67
CA ILE A 133 -10.05 -6.58 10.35
C ILE A 133 -10.54 -7.76 11.18
N ASN A 134 -11.67 -7.56 11.86
CA ASN A 134 -12.34 -8.64 12.58
C ASN A 134 -13.21 -9.45 11.61
N LEU A 135 -12.73 -10.62 11.19
CA LEU A 135 -13.44 -11.49 10.23
C LEU A 135 -14.82 -11.93 10.72
N LYS A 136 -15.07 -11.91 12.04
CA LYS A 136 -16.38 -12.25 12.62
C LYS A 136 -17.45 -11.20 12.36
N GLU A 137 -17.05 -9.94 12.22
CA GLU A 137 -17.98 -8.84 11.86
C GLU A 137 -18.43 -8.93 10.40
N LEU A 138 -17.68 -9.69 9.59
CA LEU A 138 -18.00 -9.97 8.20
C LEU A 138 -18.94 -11.18 8.04
N CYS A 139 -19.25 -11.92 9.11
CA CYS A 139 -20.21 -13.02 9.06
C CYS A 139 -21.65 -12.48 9.17
N LEU A 140 -22.51 -12.88 8.23
CA LEU A 140 -23.92 -12.51 8.24
C LEU A 140 -24.76 -13.59 8.94
N VAL A 141 -24.63 -14.82 8.46
CA VAL A 141 -25.32 -16.00 8.99
C VAL A 141 -24.31 -17.14 9.04
N SER A 142 -23.98 -17.56 10.26
CA SER A 142 -23.05 -18.66 10.52
C SER A 142 -23.33 -19.87 9.62
N GLY A 143 -22.32 -20.29 8.87
CA GLY A 143 -22.36 -21.46 7.99
C GLY A 143 -23.21 -21.33 6.73
N LYS A 144 -23.92 -20.23 6.52
CA LYS A 144 -24.73 -20.00 5.30
C LYS A 144 -24.20 -18.85 4.46
N ALA A 145 -23.79 -17.76 5.09
CA ALA A 145 -23.36 -16.58 4.37
C ALA A 145 -22.43 -15.69 5.17
N ALA A 146 -21.35 -15.29 4.52
CA ALA A 146 -20.38 -14.34 5.01
C ALA A 146 -19.96 -13.40 3.87
N TRP A 147 -19.41 -12.26 4.24
CA TRP A 147 -18.83 -11.34 3.28
C TRP A 147 -17.48 -11.83 2.77
N MET A 148 -17.29 -11.67 1.46
CA MET A 148 -16.03 -11.77 0.76
C MET A 148 -15.60 -10.37 0.35
N ALA A 149 -14.46 -9.92 0.88
CA ALA A 149 -13.84 -8.67 0.46
C ALA A 149 -12.75 -8.97 -0.57
N TYR A 150 -12.97 -8.57 -1.82
CA TYR A 150 -11.95 -8.59 -2.86
C TYR A 150 -11.21 -7.25 -2.85
N LEU A 151 -9.96 -7.26 -2.39
CA LEU A 151 -9.06 -6.12 -2.47
C LEU A 151 -8.16 -6.30 -3.69
N ASP A 152 -8.40 -5.48 -4.71
CA ASP A 152 -7.56 -5.39 -5.89
C ASP A 152 -6.67 -4.16 -5.78
N ILE A 153 -5.35 -4.34 -5.87
CA ILE A 153 -4.37 -3.26 -5.86
C ILE A 153 -3.71 -3.18 -7.23
N TYR A 154 -3.88 -2.05 -7.90
CA TYR A 154 -3.27 -1.75 -9.19
C TYR A 154 -2.09 -0.80 -9.03
N CYS A 155 -0.92 -1.26 -9.46
CA CYS A 155 0.24 -0.38 -9.60
C CYS A 155 0.10 0.46 -10.87
N LEU A 156 0.04 1.79 -10.71
CA LEU A 156 -0.05 2.71 -11.85
C LEU A 156 1.33 3.19 -12.29
N ASP A 157 2.22 3.46 -11.33
CA ASP A 157 3.59 3.88 -11.56
C ASP A 157 4.49 3.24 -10.49
N ALA A 158 5.58 2.59 -10.93
CA ALA A 158 6.45 1.76 -10.09
C ALA A 158 7.84 2.40 -9.96
N ASP A 159 8.00 3.31 -9.01
CA ASP A 159 9.28 3.99 -8.74
C ASP A 159 9.95 3.51 -7.43
N GLY A 160 9.82 2.22 -7.10
CA GLY A 160 10.42 1.63 -5.89
C GLY A 160 9.55 1.76 -4.63
N ALA A 161 9.91 0.99 -3.60
CA ALA A 161 9.15 0.78 -2.36
C ALA A 161 7.70 0.32 -2.61
N LEU A 162 7.50 -0.60 -3.55
CA LEU A 162 6.18 -1.06 -3.99
C LEU A 162 5.32 -1.59 -2.85
N PHE A 163 5.92 -2.33 -1.92
CA PHE A 163 5.21 -2.89 -0.78
C PHE A 163 4.65 -1.81 0.16
N ASP A 164 5.41 -0.73 0.40
CA ASP A 164 4.98 0.36 1.27
C ASP A 164 3.79 1.12 0.70
N ALA A 165 3.86 1.44 -0.60
CA ALA A 165 2.75 2.08 -1.30
C ALA A 165 1.52 1.16 -1.36
N ALA A 166 1.72 -0.14 -1.59
CA ALA A 166 0.62 -1.11 -1.65
C ALA A 166 -0.06 -1.28 -0.28
N LEU A 167 0.70 -1.43 0.80
CA LEU A 167 0.14 -1.56 2.15
C LEU A 167 -0.60 -0.29 2.57
N LEU A 168 -0.03 0.89 2.30
CA LEU A 168 -0.70 2.15 2.58
C LEU A 168 -2.02 2.28 1.80
N SER A 169 -2.03 1.94 0.52
CA SER A 169 -3.25 1.97 -0.30
C SER A 169 -4.31 0.99 0.20
N ALA A 170 -3.92 -0.21 0.64
CA ALA A 170 -4.82 -1.21 1.19
C ALA A 170 -5.47 -0.74 2.49
N VAL A 171 -4.66 -0.25 3.44
CA VAL A 171 -5.13 0.29 4.73
C VAL A 171 -6.08 1.47 4.52
N ALA A 172 -5.75 2.35 3.59
CA ALA A 172 -6.57 3.48 3.23
C ALA A 172 -7.91 3.05 2.59
N ALA A 173 -7.89 2.08 1.68
CA ALA A 173 -9.10 1.56 1.05
C ALA A 173 -10.02 0.87 2.07
N PHE A 174 -9.46 0.11 3.02
CA PHE A 174 -10.23 -0.46 4.13
C PHE A 174 -10.79 0.61 5.08
N SER A 175 -10.09 1.72 5.26
CA SER A 175 -10.58 2.85 6.08
C SER A 175 -11.78 3.54 5.43
N HIS A 176 -11.83 3.56 4.09
CA HIS A 176 -12.96 4.08 3.33
C HIS A 176 -14.11 3.06 3.16
N LEU A 177 -13.86 1.78 3.40
CA LEU A 177 -14.80 0.71 3.07
C LEU A 177 -16.15 0.86 3.78
N GLN A 178 -17.21 0.94 2.96
CA GLN A 178 -18.59 0.93 3.39
C GLN A 178 -19.23 -0.40 3.04
N ILE A 179 -19.63 -1.18 4.06
CA ILE A 179 -20.31 -2.45 3.83
C ILE A 179 -21.73 -2.16 3.32
N PRO A 180 -22.13 -2.67 2.14
CA PRO A 180 -23.47 -2.48 1.62
C PRO A 180 -24.50 -3.24 2.44
N VAL A 181 -25.73 -2.71 2.47
CA VAL A 181 -26.83 -3.33 3.21
C VAL A 181 -27.31 -4.58 2.50
N VAL A 182 -27.46 -5.66 3.26
CA VAL A 182 -28.03 -6.93 2.81
C VAL A 182 -29.38 -7.17 3.45
N SER A 183 -30.33 -7.63 2.64
CA SER A 183 -31.60 -8.18 3.12
C SER A 183 -31.64 -9.69 2.93
N LEU A 184 -32.18 -10.38 3.92
CA LEU A 184 -32.56 -11.78 3.80
C LEU A 184 -33.91 -11.84 3.08
N ASN A 185 -33.99 -12.57 1.97
CA ASN A 185 -35.29 -12.94 1.40
C ASN A 185 -35.85 -14.15 2.17
N ASP A 186 -37.18 -14.33 2.11
CA ASP A 186 -37.91 -15.44 2.75
C ASP A 186 -37.45 -16.84 2.27
N ASP A 187 -36.76 -16.93 1.12
CA ASP A 187 -36.15 -18.14 0.58
C ASP A 187 -34.75 -18.46 1.18
N GLY A 188 -34.29 -17.70 2.18
CA GLY A 188 -32.97 -17.87 2.80
C GLY A 188 -31.78 -17.44 1.93
N ARG A 189 -32.05 -16.78 0.79
CA ARG A 189 -31.02 -16.16 -0.07
C ARG A 189 -30.84 -14.70 0.30
N ILE A 190 -29.59 -14.28 0.46
CA ILE A 190 -29.25 -12.89 0.74
C ILE A 190 -29.17 -12.13 -0.58
N VAL A 191 -29.90 -11.02 -0.66
CA VAL A 191 -29.87 -10.12 -1.81
C VAL A 191 -29.32 -8.78 -1.34
N LEU A 192 -28.30 -8.31 -2.07
CA LEU A 192 -27.77 -6.94 -1.97
C LEU A 192 -28.89 -5.99 -2.39
N ILE A 193 -29.24 -5.03 -1.54
CA ILE A 193 -30.15 -3.96 -1.95
C ILE A 193 -29.31 -2.96 -2.76
N PRO A 194 -29.56 -2.76 -4.07
CA PRO A 194 -28.90 -1.70 -4.82
C PRO A 194 -29.38 -0.33 -4.30
N ASP A 195 -28.48 0.64 -4.21
CA ASP A 195 -28.75 2.03 -3.77
C ASP A 195 -29.66 2.83 -4.72
N ASP A 196 -30.22 2.21 -5.77
CA ASP A 196 -31.05 2.94 -6.74
C ASP A 196 -32.45 3.22 -6.18
N ASN A 197 -32.70 4.51 -5.93
CA ASN A 197 -33.98 5.15 -5.72
C ASN A 197 -34.94 4.95 -6.93
N SER A 198 -35.40 3.72 -7.17
CA SER A 198 -36.55 3.44 -8.03
C SER A 198 -37.55 2.61 -7.24
N GLY A 199 -38.62 3.29 -6.79
CA GLY A 199 -39.63 2.71 -5.91
C GLY A 199 -40.32 1.49 -6.50
N ALA A 200 -40.08 0.32 -5.90
CA ALA A 200 -41.05 -0.76 -5.84
C ALA A 200 -40.71 -1.75 -4.71
N MET A 201 -41.67 -1.89 -3.81
CA MET A 201 -41.88 -3.00 -2.85
C MET A 201 -41.07 -3.01 -1.55
N LYS A 202 -41.72 -2.39 -0.55
CA LYS A 202 -41.68 -2.74 0.88
C LYS A 202 -42.02 -4.23 1.06
N GLU A 203 -41.17 -4.96 1.78
CA GLU A 203 -41.44 -6.13 2.66
C GLU A 203 -40.18 -7.00 2.84
N LYS A 204 -39.08 -6.42 3.34
CA LYS A 204 -37.91 -7.21 3.79
C LYS A 204 -37.36 -6.60 5.06
N GLU A 205 -37.21 -7.39 6.12
CA GLU A 205 -36.57 -6.93 7.35
C GLU A 205 -35.11 -6.60 7.05
N PRO A 206 -34.69 -5.32 7.16
CA PRO A 206 -33.29 -4.96 6.95
C PRO A 206 -32.47 -5.46 8.14
N VAL A 207 -31.51 -6.35 7.91
CA VAL A 207 -30.57 -6.81 8.96
C VAL A 207 -29.64 -5.68 9.39
N ASN A 208 -29.38 -4.70 8.50
CA ASN A 208 -28.73 -3.43 8.82
C ASN A 208 -29.46 -2.29 8.11
N LYS A 209 -29.69 -1.16 8.80
CA LYS A 209 -30.41 -0.01 8.23
C LYS A 209 -29.48 1.00 7.55
N GLU A 210 -28.17 0.89 7.74
CA GLU A 210 -27.18 1.87 7.28
C GLU A 210 -25.89 1.18 6.79
N LYS A 211 -25.16 1.86 5.91
CA LYS A 211 -23.82 1.43 5.48
C LYS A 211 -22.90 1.40 6.70
N ILE A 212 -22.46 0.21 7.12
CA ILE A 212 -21.58 0.08 8.28
C ILE A 212 -20.14 0.37 7.84
N LYS A 213 -19.51 1.37 8.47
CA LYS A 213 -18.05 1.53 8.45
C LYS A 213 -17.44 0.42 9.32
N LEU A 214 -16.50 -0.35 8.76
CA LEU A 214 -15.78 -1.38 9.52
C LEU A 214 -14.94 -0.75 10.63
N LYS A 215 -14.96 -1.38 11.82
CA LYS A 215 -14.03 -1.00 12.89
C LYS A 215 -12.67 -1.59 12.58
N LEU A 216 -11.76 -0.73 12.13
CA LEU A 216 -10.36 -1.09 12.00
C LEU A 216 -9.68 -0.92 13.36
N ASN A 217 -8.97 -1.96 13.80
CA ASN A 217 -8.26 -1.93 15.08
C ASN A 217 -6.84 -1.40 14.88
N ASN A 218 -5.98 -2.31 14.42
CA ASN A 218 -4.53 -2.15 14.37
C ASN A 218 -4.13 -1.94 12.91
N LEU A 219 -3.85 -0.70 12.53
CA LEU A 219 -3.44 -0.34 11.17
C LEU A 219 -1.94 -0.62 10.99
N PRO A 220 -1.55 -1.58 10.13
CA PRO A 220 -0.14 -1.84 9.84
C PRO A 220 0.42 -0.80 8.85
N PHE A 221 1.60 -0.27 9.15
CA PHE A 221 2.36 0.59 8.26
C PHE A 221 3.75 0.00 8.07
N SER A 222 4.27 0.07 6.84
CA SER A 222 5.57 -0.46 6.51
C SER A 222 6.56 0.62 6.08
N LEU A 223 7.84 0.30 6.26
CA LEU A 223 8.94 1.03 5.67
C LEU A 223 9.96 0.02 5.13
N THR A 224 10.26 0.13 3.85
CA THR A 224 11.37 -0.53 3.19
C THR A 224 12.62 0.32 3.32
N CYS A 225 13.66 -0.29 3.88
CA CYS A 225 14.99 0.29 3.99
C CYS A 225 15.98 -0.52 3.16
N VAL A 226 16.90 0.18 2.49
CA VAL A 226 18.06 -0.42 1.85
C VAL A 226 19.25 -0.32 2.79
N LEU A 227 19.95 -1.44 2.97
CA LEU A 227 21.19 -1.52 3.71
C LEU A 227 22.34 -1.58 2.71
N HIS A 228 23.13 -0.51 2.63
CA HIS A 228 24.32 -0.47 1.79
C HIS A 228 25.55 -0.08 2.59
N LYS A 229 26.47 -1.03 2.79
CA LYS A 229 27.66 -0.87 3.64
C LYS A 229 27.25 -0.41 5.04
N ASN A 230 27.59 0.82 5.42
CA ASN A 230 27.24 1.42 6.71
C ASN A 230 26.07 2.41 6.62
N TYR A 231 25.45 2.56 5.45
CA TYR A 231 24.36 3.51 5.22
C TYR A 231 23.02 2.78 5.17
N ILE A 232 22.03 3.40 5.80
CA ILE A 232 20.63 2.96 5.80
C ILE A 232 19.85 4.01 5.01
N LEU A 233 19.21 3.58 3.93
CA LEU A 233 18.37 4.42 3.09
C LEU A 233 16.91 4.03 3.32
N ALA A 234 16.10 4.97 3.81
CA ALA A 234 14.66 4.79 3.92
C ALA A 234 13.98 5.08 2.58
N ASP A 235 13.01 4.26 2.19
CA ASP A 235 12.19 4.42 0.98
C ASP A 235 13.05 4.57 -0.31
N PRO A 236 13.56 3.43 -0.83
CA PRO A 236 14.39 3.43 -2.02
C PRO A 236 13.59 3.74 -3.28
N THR A 237 14.26 4.42 -4.22
CA THR A 237 13.78 4.63 -5.59
C THR A 237 14.01 3.38 -6.44
N SER A 238 13.32 3.28 -7.58
CA SER A 238 13.50 2.17 -8.53
C SER A 238 14.96 1.99 -8.97
N GLU A 239 15.70 3.10 -9.13
CA GLU A 239 17.13 3.06 -9.45
C GLU A 239 17.96 2.50 -8.31
N GLU A 240 17.76 2.96 -7.07
CA GLU A 240 18.46 2.41 -5.91
C GLU A 240 18.16 0.93 -5.69
N GLU A 241 16.92 0.49 -5.95
CA GLU A 241 16.54 -0.93 -5.90
C GLU A 241 17.27 -1.76 -6.97
N SER A 242 17.54 -1.19 -8.14
CA SER A 242 18.27 -1.91 -9.21
C SER A 242 19.76 -2.08 -8.92
N ILE A 243 20.31 -1.22 -8.05
CA ILE A 243 21.75 -1.14 -7.78
C ILE A 243 22.09 -1.87 -6.46
N MET A 244 21.22 -1.78 -5.48
CA MET A 244 21.47 -2.25 -4.13
C MET A 244 20.85 -3.64 -3.92
N GLU A 245 21.57 -4.52 -3.23
CA GLU A 245 21.16 -5.92 -3.14
C GLU A 245 20.49 -6.31 -1.82
N THR A 246 20.58 -5.46 -0.78
CA THR A 246 20.07 -5.79 0.57
C THR A 246 18.93 -4.87 0.98
N PHE A 247 17.74 -5.46 1.06
CA PHE A 247 16.50 -4.79 1.47
C PHE A 247 16.01 -5.35 2.80
N LEU A 248 15.44 -4.47 3.61
CA LEU A 248 14.78 -4.81 4.86
C LEU A 248 13.45 -4.07 4.90
N THR A 249 12.35 -4.80 4.91
CA THR A 249 11.01 -4.23 5.09
C THR A 249 10.56 -4.50 6.51
N VAL A 250 10.27 -3.42 7.23
CA VAL A 250 9.77 -3.47 8.62
C VAL A 250 8.32 -3.04 8.60
N VAL A 251 7.44 -3.82 9.23
CA VAL A 251 6.03 -3.46 9.41
C VAL A 251 5.72 -3.27 10.88
N LEU A 252 5.24 -2.09 11.22
CA LEU A 252 4.79 -1.73 12.56
C LEU A 252 3.29 -1.47 12.55
N ASP A 253 2.62 -1.84 13.64
CA ASP A 253 1.25 -1.38 13.90
C ASP A 253 1.25 0.07 14.42
N SER A 254 0.08 0.69 14.42
CA SER A 254 -0.29 1.95 15.10
C SER A 254 0.19 2.04 16.56
N SER A 255 0.25 0.90 17.27
CA SER A 255 0.82 0.80 18.64
C SER A 255 2.35 0.67 18.68
N PHE A 256 3.03 0.83 17.54
CA PHE A 256 4.47 0.64 17.34
C PHE A 256 4.99 -0.77 17.67
N GLN A 257 4.11 -1.77 17.64
CA GLN A 257 4.49 -3.17 17.78
C GLN A 257 4.93 -3.72 16.43
N LEU A 258 5.96 -4.56 16.43
CA LEU A 258 6.47 -5.21 15.22
C LEU A 258 5.49 -6.30 14.78
N VAL A 259 4.93 -6.16 13.58
CA VAL A 259 4.04 -7.15 12.98
C VAL A 259 4.85 -8.14 12.15
N SER A 260 5.66 -7.62 11.23
CA SER A 260 6.51 -8.45 10.38
C SER A 260 7.83 -7.76 10.04
N LEU A 261 8.84 -8.60 9.83
CA LEU A 261 10.17 -8.19 9.39
C LEU A 261 10.54 -9.09 8.21
N ASN A 262 10.72 -8.50 7.03
CA ASN A 262 11.07 -9.24 5.83
C ASN A 262 12.44 -8.80 5.30
N LYS A 263 13.38 -9.76 5.22
CA LYS A 263 14.66 -9.60 4.54
C LYS A 263 14.71 -10.65 3.41
N PRO A 264 14.33 -10.30 2.17
CA PRO A 264 14.22 -11.27 1.08
C PRO A 264 15.57 -11.83 0.62
N GLY A 265 16.68 -11.15 0.90
CA GLY A 265 18.01 -11.59 0.45
C GLY A 265 19.09 -10.52 0.65
N GLY A 266 20.25 -10.73 0.06
CA GLY A 266 21.35 -9.75 -0.01
C GLY A 266 22.58 -10.09 0.83
N PRO A 267 23.79 -9.71 0.36
CA PRO A 267 25.07 -10.04 0.99
C PRO A 267 25.34 -9.28 2.29
N GLY A 268 24.61 -8.19 2.56
CA GLY A 268 24.75 -7.42 3.79
C GLY A 268 24.24 -8.20 5.00
N LEU A 269 25.12 -8.37 6.01
CA LEU A 269 24.66 -8.77 7.34
C LEU A 269 23.86 -7.61 7.94
N ALA A 270 22.57 -7.87 8.21
CA ALA A 270 21.78 -6.98 9.01
C ALA A 270 22.23 -7.10 10.47
N HIS A 271 23.22 -6.30 10.86
CA HIS A 271 23.63 -6.19 12.26
C HIS A 271 22.43 -5.77 13.11
N THR A 272 22.36 -6.24 14.35
CA THR A 272 21.25 -5.93 15.26
C THR A 272 21.06 -4.43 15.44
N SER A 273 22.14 -3.65 15.46
CA SER A 273 22.10 -2.18 15.49
C SER A 273 21.39 -1.60 14.27
N ALA A 274 21.74 -2.05 13.06
CA ALA A 274 21.12 -1.56 11.83
C ALA A 274 19.61 -1.88 11.77
N ILE A 275 19.19 -3.04 12.28
CA ILE A 275 17.77 -3.40 12.39
C ILE A 275 17.06 -2.48 13.39
N GLN A 276 17.68 -2.20 14.54
CA GLN A 276 17.14 -1.26 15.52
C GLN A 276 16.98 0.14 14.93
N ASP A 277 17.99 0.62 14.21
CA ASP A 277 17.94 1.91 13.53
C ASP A 277 16.81 1.95 12.48
N CYS A 278 16.64 0.89 11.68
CA CYS A 278 15.52 0.77 10.75
C CYS A 278 14.16 0.81 11.46
N ILE A 279 14.02 0.14 12.61
CA ILE A 279 12.79 0.19 13.41
C ILE A 279 12.54 1.61 13.94
N THR A 280 13.58 2.34 14.36
CA THR A 280 13.41 3.73 14.82
C THR A 280 12.96 4.67 13.69
N LEU A 281 13.53 4.51 12.48
CA LEU A 281 13.10 5.25 11.28
C LEU A 281 11.67 4.89 10.91
N THR A 282 11.32 3.61 10.94
CA THR A 282 9.96 3.13 10.67
C THR A 282 8.97 3.75 11.64
N ARG A 283 9.30 3.83 12.94
CA ARG A 283 8.46 4.46 13.96
C ARG A 283 8.20 5.94 13.68
N GLN A 284 9.20 6.68 13.21
CA GLN A 284 9.02 8.09 12.82
C GLN A 284 8.08 8.17 11.62
N ARG A 285 8.31 7.31 10.62
CA ARG A 285 7.50 7.27 9.42
C ARG A 285 6.03 6.91 9.67
N VAL A 286 5.77 5.93 10.53
CA VAL A 286 4.40 5.53 10.90
C VAL A 286 3.62 6.73 11.43
N LYS A 287 4.23 7.58 12.26
CA LYS A 287 3.57 8.78 12.79
C LYS A 287 3.19 9.78 11.70
N GLU A 288 4.07 10.00 10.73
CA GLU A 288 3.80 10.88 9.59
C GLU A 288 2.65 10.35 8.74
N VAL A 289 2.71 9.06 8.37
CA VAL A 289 1.71 8.43 7.50
C VAL A 289 0.37 8.30 8.20
N GLN A 290 0.35 7.99 9.50
CA GLN A 290 -0.88 7.96 10.28
C GLN A 290 -1.55 9.33 10.33
N LYS A 291 -0.77 10.42 10.41
CA LYS A 291 -1.30 11.78 10.37
C LYS A 291 -1.92 12.10 9.00
N ILE A 292 -1.23 11.76 7.91
CA ILE A 292 -1.74 11.92 6.54
C ILE A 292 -3.03 11.12 6.34
N LEU A 293 -3.10 9.89 6.87
CA LEU A 293 -4.30 9.07 6.79
C LEU A 293 -5.47 9.71 7.55
N GLN A 294 -5.23 10.23 8.75
CA GLN A 294 -6.27 10.92 9.54
C GLN A 294 -6.76 12.20 8.84
N GLU A 295 -5.84 12.99 8.26
CA GLU A 295 -6.17 14.18 7.46
C GLU A 295 -7.04 13.80 6.25
N ALA A 296 -6.67 12.75 5.51
CA ALA A 296 -7.45 12.26 4.38
C ALA A 296 -8.84 11.72 4.77
N ILE A 297 -8.97 11.08 5.93
CA ILE A 297 -10.27 10.63 6.47
C ILE A 297 -11.13 11.85 6.82
N SER A 298 -10.56 12.87 7.46
CA SER A 298 -11.31 14.07 7.82
C SER A 298 -11.77 14.87 6.59
N ASP A 299 -10.95 14.95 5.54
CA ASP A 299 -11.31 15.66 4.31
C ASP A 299 -12.54 15.03 3.64
N MET A 300 -12.66 13.69 3.67
CA MET A 300 -13.83 12.98 3.15
C MET A 300 -15.09 13.11 3.98
N GLU A 301 -15.01 13.41 5.28
CA GLU A 301 -16.21 13.59 6.11
C GLU A 301 -16.84 14.98 5.94
N VAL A 302 -16.13 15.91 5.29
CA VAL A 302 -16.56 17.29 5.04
C VAL A 302 -17.27 17.44 3.68
N ASP A 303 -17.05 16.51 2.74
CA ASP A 303 -17.69 16.45 1.42
C ASP A 303 -18.97 15.57 1.41
#